data_AF-A0AA44WHV4-F1
#
_entry.id   AF-A0AA44WHV4-F1
#
_cell.length_a   1.000
_cell.length_b   1.000
_cell.length_c   1.000
_cell.angle_alpha   90.00
_cell.angle_beta   90.00
_cell.angle_gamma   90.00
#
_symmetry.space_group_name_H-M   'P 1'
#
loop_
_entity.id
_entity.type
_entity.pdbx_description
1 polymer ?
#
loop_
_entity_poly.entity_id
_entity_poly.type
_entity_poly.pdbx_seq_one_letter_code
_entity_poly.pdbx_strand_id
1 'polypeptide(L)'
;MALILARVAGHQELKDILWSSGVNPSLVGMVASTRQLQDISRANDQDLLLNTAIELVDFRYLEDAIQDRTLRWLALLAKARPTVVLHLCGPLATILNDTLSHCQNSTTLEAAHLLLHCLALDPRLNQALDTPVRLEDVLDDLGFSGLWRSCSMDSAHEQDRKYFTLTERLIELIII
;
A
#
# COMPACT_ATOMS: atom_id res chain seq x y z
N MET A 1 -1.36 -9.13 -10.90
CA MET A 1 -1.46 -7.93 -11.78
C MET A 1 -1.72 -6.63 -11.02
N ALA A 2 -2.15 -6.65 -9.75
CA ALA A 2 -2.49 -5.45 -8.98
C ALA A 2 -1.41 -4.37 -9.00
N LEU A 3 -0.14 -4.73 -8.72
CA LEU A 3 0.98 -3.79 -8.76
C LEU A 3 1.17 -3.15 -10.14
N ILE A 4 1.16 -3.93 -11.22
CA ILE A 4 1.32 -3.38 -12.57
C ILE A 4 0.21 -2.36 -12.87
N LEU A 5 -1.05 -2.69 -12.56
CA LEU A 5 -2.18 -1.78 -12.77
C LEU A 5 -2.10 -0.52 -11.89
N ALA A 6 -1.58 -0.65 -10.67
CA ALA A 6 -1.36 0.44 -9.73
C ALA A 6 -0.21 1.38 -10.12
N ARG A 7 0.78 0.88 -10.87
CA ARG A 7 1.99 1.64 -11.23
C ARG A 7 1.90 2.29 -12.60
N VAL A 8 1.18 1.67 -13.53
CA VAL A 8 1.10 2.15 -14.91
C VAL A 8 0.23 3.41 -15.02
N ALA A 9 0.79 4.49 -15.56
CA ALA A 9 0.13 5.78 -15.74
C ALA A 9 -1.03 5.73 -16.74
N GLY A 10 -0.98 4.85 -17.75
CA GLY A 10 -1.98 4.79 -18.81
C GLY A 10 -2.07 3.47 -19.57
N HIS A 11 -3.16 3.33 -20.32
CA HIS A 11 -3.45 2.12 -21.11
C HIS A 11 -2.35 1.79 -22.14
N GLN A 12 -1.65 2.81 -22.66
CA GLN A 12 -0.57 2.62 -23.62
C GLN A 12 0.68 2.02 -22.97
N GLU A 13 1.10 2.55 -21.83
CA GLU A 13 2.23 2.01 -21.07
C GLU A 13 1.95 0.58 -20.58
N LEU A 14 0.69 0.26 -20.23
CA LEU A 14 0.34 -1.13 -19.88
C LEU A 14 0.55 -2.06 -21.07
N LYS A 15 0.13 -1.65 -22.27
CA LYS A 15 0.31 -2.44 -23.48
C LYS A 15 1.79 -2.67 -23.75
N ASP A 16 2.63 -1.65 -23.60
CA ASP A 16 4.06 -1.75 -23.86
C ASP A 16 4.75 -2.70 -22.86
N ILE A 17 4.35 -2.68 -21.58
CA ILE A 17 4.84 -3.61 -20.55
C ILE A 17 4.35 -5.06 -20.81
N LEU A 18 3.10 -5.24 -21.21
CA LEU A 18 2.57 -6.57 -21.54
C LEU A 18 3.26 -7.13 -22.79
N TRP A 19 3.47 -6.28 -23.81
CA TRP A 19 4.15 -6.68 -25.05
C TRP A 19 5.60 -7.09 -24.79
N SER A 20 6.33 -6.30 -24.01
CA SER A 20 7.73 -6.59 -23.65
C SER A 20 7.87 -7.83 -22.75
N SER A 21 6.84 -8.21 -22.00
CA SER A 21 6.83 -9.46 -21.21
C SER A 21 6.35 -10.69 -22.01
N GLY A 22 6.10 -10.56 -23.32
CA GLY A 22 5.63 -11.65 -24.17
C GLY A 22 4.15 -12.00 -23.99
N VAL A 23 3.41 -11.19 -23.24
CA VAL A 23 1.97 -11.35 -23.02
C VAL A 23 1.22 -10.57 -24.09
N ASN A 24 0.41 -11.25 -24.89
CA ASN A 24 -0.39 -10.56 -25.91
C ASN A 24 -1.51 -9.73 -25.22
N PRO A 25 -1.50 -8.39 -25.31
CA PRO A 25 -2.50 -7.55 -24.64
C PRO A 25 -3.90 -7.75 -25.20
N SER A 26 -4.05 -8.32 -26.40
CA SER A 26 -5.36 -8.67 -26.96
C SER A 26 -6.00 -9.88 -26.28
N LEU A 27 -5.21 -10.77 -25.67
CA LEU A 27 -5.70 -11.87 -24.83
C LEU A 27 -6.10 -11.40 -23.42
N VAL A 28 -5.49 -10.31 -22.96
CA VAL A 28 -5.80 -9.63 -21.69
C VAL A 28 -6.92 -8.59 -21.95
N GLY A 29 -8.07 -9.07 -22.44
CA GLY A 29 -9.12 -8.22 -23.03
C GLY A 29 -9.51 -7.02 -22.17
N MET A 30 -9.47 -5.81 -22.72
CA MET A 30 -9.90 -4.53 -22.09
C MET A 30 -9.63 -4.39 -20.56
N VAL A 31 -8.58 -5.00 -20.00
CA VAL A 31 -8.33 -4.97 -18.54
C VAL A 31 -7.77 -3.62 -18.09
N ALA A 32 -7.33 -2.75 -19.00
CA ALA A 32 -6.96 -1.39 -18.62
C ALA A 32 -8.15 -0.42 -18.61
N SER A 33 -9.08 -0.72 -17.71
CA SER A 33 -9.59 0.33 -16.82
C SER A 33 -8.44 0.61 -15.85
N THR A 34 -7.59 1.58 -16.17
CA THR A 34 -6.52 2.01 -15.26
C THR A 34 -7.15 2.54 -13.98
N ARG A 35 -7.32 1.67 -12.97
CA ARG A 35 -7.73 2.01 -11.60
C ARG A 35 -8.86 3.05 -11.55
N GLN A 36 -9.87 2.88 -12.40
CA GLN A 36 -11.00 3.82 -12.49
C GLN A 36 -12.07 3.47 -11.46
N LEU A 37 -12.93 4.45 -11.15
CA LEU A 37 -14.06 4.31 -10.22
C LEU A 37 -14.95 3.06 -10.49
N GLN A 38 -15.01 2.61 -11.75
CA GLN A 38 -15.77 1.43 -12.16
C GLN A 38 -15.22 0.10 -11.57
N ASP A 39 -13.92 0.02 -11.29
CA ASP A 39 -13.30 -1.17 -10.67
C ASP A 39 -13.64 -1.25 -9.18
N ILE A 40 -13.74 -0.10 -8.49
CA ILE A 40 -14.12 -0.05 -7.07
C ILE A 40 -15.55 -0.59 -6.87
N SER A 41 -16.45 -0.31 -7.81
CA SER A 41 -17.84 -0.77 -7.69
C SER A 41 -18.00 -2.26 -7.94
N ARG A 42 -17.20 -2.85 -8.84
CA ARG A 42 -17.34 -4.25 -9.29
C ARG A 42 -16.51 -5.25 -8.50
N ALA A 43 -15.40 -4.81 -7.92
CA ALA A 43 -14.51 -5.70 -7.18
C ALA A 43 -15.11 -6.11 -5.82
N ASN A 44 -14.78 -7.32 -5.39
CA ASN A 44 -15.09 -7.80 -4.05
C ASN A 44 -14.26 -7.04 -3.01
N ASP A 45 -14.81 -6.83 -1.82
CA ASP A 45 -14.16 -6.09 -0.73
C ASP A 45 -12.87 -6.76 -0.27
N GLN A 46 -12.81 -8.10 -0.27
CA GLN A 46 -11.59 -8.85 0.04
C GLN A 46 -10.49 -8.64 -1.01
N ASP A 47 -10.83 -8.70 -2.30
CA ASP A 47 -9.88 -8.46 -3.38
C ASP A 47 -9.39 -7.01 -3.37
N LEU A 48 -10.28 -6.05 -3.12
CA LEU A 48 -9.93 -4.64 -2.95
C LEU A 48 -8.98 -4.45 -1.77
N LEU A 49 -9.27 -5.06 -0.62
CA LEU A 49 -8.42 -4.98 0.56
C LEU A 49 -7.02 -5.52 0.27
N LEU A 50 -6.94 -6.75 -0.27
CA LEU A 50 -5.68 -7.41 -0.54
C LEU A 50 -4.85 -6.67 -1.59
N ASN A 51 -5.47 -6.28 -2.71
CA ASN A 51 -4.78 -5.55 -3.76
C ASN A 51 -4.28 -4.19 -3.27
N THR A 52 -5.05 -3.52 -2.40
CA THR A 52 -4.62 -2.26 -1.80
C THR A 52 -3.48 -2.48 -0.81
N ALA A 53 -3.58 -3.48 0.07
CA ALA A 53 -2.52 -3.82 1.02
C ALA A 53 -1.19 -4.12 0.30
N ILE A 54 -1.22 -4.92 -0.78
CA ILE A 54 -0.05 -5.21 -1.61
C ILE A 54 0.59 -3.94 -2.18
N GLU A 55 -0.22 -2.97 -2.62
CA GLU A 55 0.29 -1.73 -3.20
C GLU A 55 0.88 -0.75 -2.19
N LEU A 56 0.39 -0.78 -0.95
CA LEU A 56 0.86 0.11 0.11
C LEU A 56 2.23 -0.32 0.67
N VAL A 57 2.61 -1.59 0.47
CA VAL A 57 3.85 -2.16 1.00
C VAL A 57 5.10 -1.36 0.60
N ASP A 58 5.22 -1.00 -0.67
CA ASP A 58 6.38 -0.29 -1.24
C ASP A 58 6.11 1.22 -1.40
N PHE A 59 5.00 1.74 -0.86
CA PHE A 59 4.51 3.09 -1.14
C PHE A 59 5.58 4.18 -0.99
N ARG A 60 6.37 4.12 0.08
CA ARG A 60 7.42 5.11 0.39
C ARG A 60 8.57 5.18 -0.61
N TYR A 61 8.75 4.15 -1.43
CA TYR A 61 9.85 4.06 -2.40
C TYR A 61 9.42 4.47 -3.81
N LEU A 62 8.15 4.82 -3.97
CA LEU A 62 7.59 5.19 -5.27
C LEU A 62 7.91 6.63 -5.63
N GLU A 63 7.96 6.90 -6.93
CA GLU A 63 8.01 8.26 -7.45
C GLU A 63 6.79 9.07 -7.03
N ASP A 64 6.97 10.38 -6.82
CA ASP A 64 5.93 11.29 -6.34
C ASP A 64 4.63 11.21 -7.17
N ALA A 65 4.75 11.06 -8.49
CA ALA A 65 3.60 10.97 -9.39
C ALA A 65 2.75 9.71 -9.12
N ILE A 66 3.39 8.60 -8.76
CA ILE A 66 2.72 7.35 -8.40
C ILE A 66 2.12 7.49 -7.01
N GLN A 67 2.85 8.08 -6.06
CA GLN A 67 2.34 8.35 -4.71
C GLN A 67 1.07 9.24 -4.74
N ASP A 68 1.10 10.36 -5.48
CA ASP A 68 -0.05 11.25 -5.68
C ASP A 68 -1.27 10.49 -6.20
N ARG A 69 -1.08 9.70 -7.26
CA ARG A 69 -2.16 8.91 -7.86
C ARG A 69 -2.74 7.89 -6.87
N THR A 70 -1.88 7.21 -6.13
CA THR A 70 -2.31 6.23 -5.13
C THR A 70 -3.08 6.90 -3.99
N LEU A 71 -2.62 8.04 -3.48
CA LEU A 71 -3.32 8.80 -2.43
C LEU A 71 -4.69 9.31 -2.91
N ARG A 72 -4.77 9.86 -4.13
CA ARG A 72 -6.05 10.28 -4.72
C ARG A 72 -7.01 9.11 -4.89
N TRP A 73 -6.52 7.96 -5.32
CA TRP A 73 -7.34 6.75 -5.44
C TRP A 73 -7.83 6.25 -4.09
N LEU A 74 -6.98 6.26 -3.06
CA LEU A 74 -7.37 5.89 -1.70
C LEU A 74 -8.45 6.82 -1.14
N ALA A 75 -8.40 8.11 -1.47
CA ALA A 75 -9.44 9.06 -1.09
C ALA A 75 -10.80 8.73 -1.74
N LEU A 76 -10.78 8.26 -2.99
CA LEU A 76 -11.98 7.74 -3.66
C LEU A 76 -12.47 6.44 -3.01
N LEU A 77 -11.57 5.52 -2.68
CA LEU A 77 -11.89 4.26 -2.02
C LEU A 77 -12.52 4.52 -0.64
N ALA A 78 -12.00 5.47 0.15
CA ALA A 78 -12.54 5.84 1.45
C ALA A 78 -14.00 6.31 1.38
N LYS A 79 -14.36 7.05 0.32
CA LYS A 79 -15.74 7.49 0.09
C LYS A 79 -16.65 6.37 -0.39
N ALA A 80 -16.16 5.51 -1.28
CA ALA A 80 -16.96 4.49 -1.94
C ALA A 80 -17.14 3.21 -1.10
N ARG A 81 -16.09 2.78 -0.38
CA ARG A 81 -16.01 1.54 0.37
C ARG A 81 -15.29 1.75 1.72
N PRO A 82 -15.89 2.52 2.65
CA PRO A 82 -15.27 2.81 3.94
C PRO A 82 -14.97 1.56 4.78
N THR A 83 -15.76 0.48 4.60
CA THR A 83 -15.53 -0.81 5.27
C THR A 83 -14.18 -1.43 4.94
N VAL A 84 -13.75 -1.35 3.67
CA VAL A 84 -12.43 -1.83 3.24
C VAL A 84 -11.33 -0.96 3.84
N VAL A 85 -11.51 0.36 3.80
CA VAL A 85 -10.51 1.33 4.31
C VAL A 85 -10.33 1.23 5.82
N LEU A 86 -11.37 0.82 6.55
CA LEU A 86 -11.30 0.61 8.01
C LEU A 86 -10.20 -0.37 8.42
N HIS A 87 -9.93 -1.39 7.60
CA HIS A 87 -8.86 -2.35 7.84
C HIS A 87 -7.46 -1.80 7.51
N LEU A 88 -7.40 -0.74 6.71
CA LEU A 88 -6.17 -0.10 6.25
C LEU A 88 -5.77 1.13 7.10
N CYS A 89 -6.59 1.55 8.05
CA CYS A 89 -6.36 2.80 8.82
C CYS A 89 -4.99 2.88 9.49
N GLY A 90 -4.48 1.80 10.11
CA GLY A 90 -3.14 1.79 10.72
C GLY A 90 -2.02 2.09 9.71
N PRO A 91 -1.89 1.29 8.64
CA PRO A 91 -1.01 1.59 7.50
C PRO A 91 -1.17 3.01 6.94
N LEU A 92 -2.41 3.46 6.72
CA LEU A 92 -2.67 4.78 6.17
C LEU A 92 -2.22 5.89 7.12
N ALA A 93 -2.36 5.73 8.43
CA ALA A 93 -1.87 6.68 9.42
C ALA A 93 -0.34 6.86 9.32
N THR A 94 0.40 5.75 9.22
CA THR A 94 1.87 5.79 9.05
C THR A 94 2.28 6.47 7.75
N ILE A 95 1.65 6.09 6.63
CA ILE A 95 1.92 6.67 5.30
C ILE A 95 1.59 8.17 5.27
N LEU A 96 0.45 8.58 5.85
CA LEU A 96 0.06 9.98 5.90
C LEU A 96 1.03 10.78 6.77
N ASN A 97 1.42 10.27 7.93
CA ASN A 97 2.38 10.93 8.79
C ASN A 97 3.74 11.11 8.10
N ASP A 98 4.25 10.07 7.45
CA ASP A 98 5.52 10.11 6.71
C ASP A 98 5.44 11.08 5.53
N THR A 99 4.37 11.01 4.72
CA THR A 99 4.17 11.89 3.55
C THR A 99 4.04 13.34 3.99
N LEU A 100 3.21 13.65 5.00
CA LEU A 100 3.00 15.02 5.45
C LEU A 100 4.25 15.64 6.10
N SER A 101 5.13 14.82 6.68
CA SER A 101 6.36 15.30 7.33
C SER A 101 7.54 15.44 6.38
N HIS A 102 7.63 14.61 5.33
CA HIS A 102 8.82 14.55 4.46
C HIS A 102 8.57 14.98 2.99
N CYS A 103 7.32 15.07 2.53
CA CYS A 103 7.03 15.35 1.13
C CYS A 103 7.36 16.80 0.75
N GLN A 104 8.15 16.95 -0.31
CA GLN A 104 8.48 18.25 -0.91
C GLN A 104 7.57 18.61 -2.09
N ASN A 105 6.84 17.63 -2.63
CA ASN A 105 5.96 17.79 -3.77
C ASN A 105 4.57 18.28 -3.32
N SER A 106 4.15 19.43 -3.85
CA SER A 106 2.89 20.06 -3.47
C SER A 106 1.66 19.28 -3.92
N THR A 107 1.71 18.56 -5.05
CA THR A 107 0.56 17.80 -5.56
C THR A 107 0.32 16.55 -4.70
N THR A 108 1.40 15.84 -4.36
CA THR A 108 1.34 14.68 -3.47
C THR A 108 0.90 15.08 -2.05
N LEU A 109 1.36 16.23 -1.56
CA LEU A 109 0.92 16.77 -0.27
C LEU A 109 -0.57 17.12 -0.28
N GLU A 110 -1.07 17.74 -1.36
CA GLU A 110 -2.50 18.00 -1.54
C GLU A 110 -3.31 16.70 -1.54
N ALA A 111 -2.84 15.66 -2.25
CA ALA A 111 -3.48 14.35 -2.26
C ALA A 111 -3.50 13.69 -0.88
N ALA A 112 -2.41 13.80 -0.11
CA ALA A 112 -2.34 13.33 1.28
C ALA A 112 -3.36 14.06 2.17
N HIS A 113 -3.45 15.39 2.06
CA HIS A 113 -4.45 16.17 2.78
C HIS A 113 -5.88 15.82 2.40
N LEU A 114 -6.15 15.59 1.11
CA LEU A 114 -7.46 15.14 0.64
C LEU A 114 -7.84 13.79 1.24
N LEU A 115 -6.91 12.83 1.28
CA LEU A 115 -7.15 11.53 1.91
C LEU A 115 -7.42 11.70 3.42
N LEU A 116 -6.57 12.44 4.15
CA LEU A 116 -6.75 12.69 5.58
C LEU A 116 -8.12 13.32 5.87
N HIS A 117 -8.52 14.31 5.07
CA HIS A 117 -9.83 14.93 5.19
C HIS A 117 -10.97 13.93 4.97
N CYS A 118 -10.85 13.03 3.98
CA CYS A 118 -11.85 11.98 3.76
C CYS A 118 -11.95 11.00 4.94
N LEU A 119 -10.82 10.64 5.55
CA LEU A 119 -10.80 9.77 6.73
C LEU A 119 -11.38 10.47 7.97
N ALA A 120 -11.10 11.76 8.15
CA ALA A 120 -11.60 12.54 9.27
C ALA A 120 -13.12 12.79 9.22
N LEU A 121 -13.70 12.85 8.01
CA LEU A 121 -15.15 13.06 7.83
C LEU A 121 -16.00 11.84 8.22
N ASP A 122 -15.47 10.60 8.12
CA ASP A 122 -16.17 9.41 8.60
C ASP A 122 -15.73 9.11 10.04
N PRO A 123 -16.64 9.19 11.03
CA PRO A 123 -16.28 8.99 12.43
C PRO A 123 -15.68 7.60 12.72
N ARG A 124 -16.04 6.58 11.92
CA ARG A 124 -15.52 5.22 12.09
C ARG A 124 -14.07 5.13 11.63
N LEU A 125 -13.75 5.78 10.52
CA LEU A 125 -12.38 5.82 9.99
C LEU A 125 -11.49 6.69 10.86
N ASN A 126 -12.01 7.84 11.33
CA ASN A 126 -11.29 8.72 12.22
C ASN A 126 -10.93 8.04 13.54
N GLN A 127 -11.86 7.32 14.16
CA GLN A 127 -11.56 6.53 15.37
C GLN A 127 -10.58 5.38 15.08
N ALA A 128 -10.68 4.75 13.90
CA ALA A 128 -9.82 3.64 13.54
C ALA A 128 -8.37 4.05 13.23
N LEU A 129 -8.12 5.32 12.86
CA LEU A 129 -6.77 5.86 12.68
C LEU A 129 -5.95 5.81 13.99
N ASP A 130 -6.61 5.94 15.13
CA ASP A 130 -5.97 5.90 16.46
C ASP A 130 -5.83 4.47 17.02
N THR A 131 -6.43 3.46 16.36
CA THR A 131 -6.36 2.06 16.80
C THR A 131 -5.31 1.28 16.03
N PRO A 132 -4.39 0.57 16.71
CA PRO A 132 -3.13 0.18 16.08
C PRO A 132 -3.18 -1.00 15.10
N VAL A 133 -4.11 -1.96 15.17
CA VAL A 133 -4.00 -3.17 14.32
C VAL A 133 -5.35 -3.79 13.99
N ARG A 134 -5.68 -3.84 12.69
CA ARG A 134 -6.76 -4.65 12.10
C ARG A 134 -6.38 -5.34 10.79
N LEU A 135 -5.24 -4.96 10.19
CA LEU A 135 -4.82 -5.49 8.89
C LEU A 135 -4.14 -6.85 9.03
N GLU A 136 -3.30 -7.04 10.05
CA GLU A 136 -2.52 -8.27 10.22
C GLU A 136 -3.43 -9.49 10.37
N ASP A 137 -4.41 -9.44 11.28
CA ASP A 137 -5.35 -10.55 11.51
C ASP A 137 -6.13 -10.91 10.24
N VAL A 138 -6.55 -9.91 9.45
CA VAL A 138 -7.30 -10.14 8.21
C VAL A 138 -6.42 -10.70 7.10
N LEU A 139 -5.15 -10.27 7.02
CA LEU A 139 -4.20 -10.85 6.07
C LEU A 139 -3.81 -12.27 6.47
N ASP A 140 -3.70 -12.55 7.77
CA ASP A 140 -3.43 -13.89 8.30
C ASP A 140 -4.58 -14.85 7.92
N ASP A 141 -5.83 -14.43 8.09
CA ASP A 141 -7.02 -15.20 7.67
C ASP A 141 -7.07 -15.46 6.15
N LEU A 142 -6.54 -14.54 5.35
CA LEU A 142 -6.45 -14.67 3.89
C LEU A 142 -5.21 -15.46 3.41
N GLY A 143 -4.33 -15.89 4.33
CA GLY A 143 -3.09 -16.60 4.00
C GLY A 143 -1.96 -15.70 3.48
N PHE A 144 -2.08 -14.38 3.65
CA PHE A 144 -1.05 -13.38 3.33
C PHE A 144 -0.33 -12.88 4.58
N SER A 145 -0.21 -13.76 5.58
CA SER A 145 0.46 -13.47 6.83
C SER A 145 1.88 -12.98 6.60
N GLY A 146 2.25 -11.89 7.27
CA GLY A 146 3.59 -11.32 7.17
C GLY A 146 3.85 -10.44 5.95
N LEU A 147 2.87 -10.19 5.08
CA LEU A 147 3.00 -9.22 3.97
C LEU A 147 3.30 -7.80 4.50
N TRP A 148 2.63 -7.41 5.58
CA TRP A 148 2.88 -6.13 6.24
C TRP A 148 4.12 -6.16 7.15
N ARG A 149 4.33 -7.25 7.91
CA ARG A 149 5.50 -7.39 8.79
C ARG A 149 6.81 -7.42 8.02
N SER A 150 6.94 -8.21 6.96
CA SER A 150 8.22 -8.44 6.27
C SER A 150 8.69 -7.25 5.43
N CYS A 151 7.78 -6.31 5.13
CA CYS A 151 8.07 -5.18 4.26
C CYS A 151 7.98 -3.82 4.97
N SER A 152 7.43 -3.76 6.19
CA SER A 152 7.63 -2.65 7.12
C SER A 152 9.09 -2.64 7.58
N MET A 153 9.83 -1.56 7.31
CA MET A 153 11.27 -1.43 7.67
C MET A 153 11.58 -1.66 9.16
N ASP A 154 10.60 -1.52 10.05
CA ASP A 154 10.83 -1.74 11.49
C ASP A 154 11.18 -3.20 11.80
N SER A 155 10.66 -4.16 11.02
CA SER A 155 11.00 -5.57 11.22
C SER A 155 12.40 -5.94 10.71
N ALA A 156 12.85 -5.30 9.63
CA ALA A 156 14.19 -5.49 9.10
C ALA A 156 15.23 -4.95 10.09
N HIS A 157 15.00 -3.77 10.67
CA HIS A 157 15.87 -3.22 11.71
C HIS A 157 15.87 -4.04 13.00
N GLU A 158 14.72 -4.58 13.45
CA GLU A 158 14.70 -5.47 14.62
C GLU A 158 15.40 -6.81 14.38
N GLN A 159 15.22 -7.41 13.19
CA GLN A 159 15.89 -8.65 12.82
C GLN A 159 17.39 -8.43 12.70
N ASP A 160 17.83 -7.39 12.00
CA ASP A 160 19.26 -7.03 11.88
C ASP A 160 19.89 -6.76 13.24
N ARG A 161 19.17 -6.11 14.16
CA ARG A 161 19.67 -5.85 15.52
C ARG A 161 19.81 -7.12 16.35
N LYS A 162 18.90 -8.10 16.19
CA LYS A 162 19.00 -9.43 16.81
C LYS A 162 20.15 -10.24 16.22
N TYR A 163 20.33 -10.23 14.90
CA TYR A 163 21.45 -10.91 14.25
C TYR A 163 22.78 -10.27 14.63
N PHE A 164 22.84 -8.94 14.75
CA PHE A 164 24.01 -8.20 15.22
C PHE A 164 24.39 -8.56 16.66
N THR A 165 23.42 -8.65 17.58
CA THR A 165 23.71 -9.07 18.97
C THR A 165 24.13 -10.54 19.07
N LEU A 166 23.59 -11.40 18.21
CA LEU A 166 23.98 -12.81 18.14
C LEU A 166 25.39 -12.99 17.54
N THR A 167 25.77 -12.21 16.53
CA THR A 167 27.14 -12.22 15.99
C THR A 167 28.14 -11.64 16.97
N GLU A 168 27.80 -10.60 17.73
CA GLU A 168 28.65 -10.08 18.82
C GLU A 168 28.96 -11.17 19.86
N ARG A 169 27.93 -11.89 20.32
CA ARG A 169 28.10 -13.03 21.26
C ARG A 169 28.89 -14.20 20.67
N LEU A 170 28.74 -14.47 19.37
CA LEU A 170 29.51 -15.51 18.69
C LEU A 170 30.99 -15.14 18.60
N ILE A 171 31.29 -13.88 18.30
CA ILE A 171 32.67 -13.36 18.24
C ILE A 171 33.32 -13.45 19.63
N GLU A 172 32.61 -13.08 20.71
CA GLU A 172 33.10 -13.24 22.08
C GLU A 172 33.46 -14.69 22.42
N LEU A 173 32.67 -15.67 21.94
CA LEU A 173 32.92 -17.10 22.15
C LEU A 173 34.09 -17.66 21.32
N ILE A 174 34.45 -17.03 20.20
CA ILE A 174 35.55 -17.46 19.31
C ILE A 174 36.90 -16.86 19.75
N ILE A 175 36.88 -15.70 20.43
CA ILE A 175 38.09 -15.00 20.89
C ILE A 175 38.60 -15.54 22.24
N ILE A 176 37.82 -16.39 22.93
CA ILE A 176 38.24 -17.17 24.12
C ILE A 176 38.74 -18.55 23.68
#